data_AF-A0A2V7GM45-F1
#
_entry.id   AF-A0A2V7GM45-F1
#
_cell.length_a   1.000
_cell.length_b   1.000
_cell.length_c   1.000
_cell.angle_alpha   90.00
_cell.angle_beta   90.00
_cell.angle_gamma   90.00
#
_symmetry.space_group_name_H-M   'P 1'
#
loop_
_entity.id
_entity.type
_entity.pdbx_description
1 polymer ?
#
loop_
_entity_poly.entity_id
_entity_poly.type
_entity_poly.pdbx_seq_one_letter_code
_entity_poly.pdbx_strand_id
1 'polypeptide(L)'
;MLRPGTGNWQQLRHSNDTTAHTISWDFVHAFGFGPRGEIWYGTVGNGWGLSTDGGKTWRNWEFRELGPEWQYVAPNGIFTLGDTTYISTADGVKVTSDDGKTWAVITDSAGATTAKDPVMGRIRNQYTYGILKLASGKLVVSYLRGDAISVDGGRSWQHTALPSKSDSAHLAREPAFTHEFHAWHMTITLCGAPEVRVETAFLDPIVLGSVVGTAWGLLPRWTPDSVPCLSPPWAGSVPPLTALPRPSRHTWFRRPIALTNQSFIDQTYRFGSTMGGNFQPHQGVEFNNPDGTPVRAIGGGVVIYSGPAEAGANTIAIRHDRKLTTDNRQLFLFSVYYHNTRLLKQVGDRVRAGEIIALVGNTGRATNDHLHLEVHAAPTTDSSKIVDPDVRYPPFNTNPELWIAPLPGTGLVAGQVWDSQGQPVPQAHIYGLVKPEPEETPFSFIETYGPRNHADPVYHEHFAISDVPPGDYTLGVEIEGKKVLRRIRVAAGKLTWVEFRPDAH
;
A
#
# COMPACT_ATOMS: atom_id res chain seq x y z
N MET A 1 24.43 -2.38 12.13
CA MET A 1 25.33 -1.82 11.10
C MET A 1 25.78 -2.92 10.16
N LEU A 2 25.75 -2.65 8.86
CA LEU A 2 26.10 -3.59 7.78
C LEU A 2 27.61 -3.56 7.51
N ARG A 3 28.43 -3.76 8.56
CA ARG A 3 29.89 -3.82 8.39
C ARG A 3 30.29 -5.24 8.03
N PRO A 4 31.11 -5.44 6.98
CA PRO A 4 31.59 -6.76 6.59
C PRO A 4 32.22 -7.48 7.79
N GLY A 5 31.79 -8.73 8.05
CA GLY A 5 32.33 -9.58 9.11
C GLY A 5 31.78 -9.34 10.52
N THR A 6 30.72 -8.53 10.69
CA THR A 6 30.07 -8.36 12.00
C THR A 6 29.07 -9.47 12.31
N GLY A 7 29.17 -10.07 13.50
CA GLY A 7 28.23 -11.10 14.00
C GLY A 7 27.16 -10.55 14.96
N ASN A 8 27.17 -9.25 15.25
CA ASN A 8 26.29 -8.62 16.24
C ASN A 8 25.38 -7.59 15.58
N TRP A 9 24.08 -7.68 15.88
CA TRP A 9 23.11 -6.66 15.49
C TRP A 9 23.25 -5.41 16.36
N GLN A 10 23.14 -4.25 15.74
CA GLN A 10 23.12 -2.94 16.41
C GLN A 10 21.96 -2.15 15.85
N GLN A 11 21.18 -1.55 16.75
CA GLN A 11 20.04 -0.72 16.38
C GLN A 11 20.52 0.64 15.91
N LEU A 12 20.16 1.01 14.67
CA LEU A 12 20.23 2.38 14.19
C LEU A 12 18.88 3.02 14.54
N ARG A 13 18.88 4.01 15.44
CA ARG A 13 17.65 4.71 15.86
C ARG A 13 17.60 6.07 15.17
N HIS A 14 16.41 6.48 14.78
CA HIS A 14 16.12 7.89 14.63
C HIS A 14 16.13 8.54 16.03
N SER A 15 16.41 9.83 16.10
CA SER A 15 16.14 10.64 17.29
C SER A 15 15.46 11.93 16.86
N ASN A 16 14.88 12.67 17.81
CA ASN A 16 14.35 14.02 17.55
C ASN A 16 15.46 15.04 17.24
N ASP A 17 16.71 14.58 17.14
CA ASP A 17 17.85 15.36 16.74
C ASP A 17 17.88 15.44 15.21
N THR A 18 17.54 16.61 14.68
CA THR A 18 17.60 16.91 13.24
C THR A 18 19.04 17.10 12.75
N THR A 19 20.07 16.78 13.54
CA THR A 19 21.45 16.77 13.06
C THR A 19 21.73 15.54 12.19
N ALA A 20 22.74 15.66 11.33
CA ALA A 20 23.14 14.68 10.31
C ALA A 20 23.75 13.37 10.88
N HIS A 21 23.21 12.83 11.98
CA HIS A 21 23.75 11.69 12.70
C HIS A 21 22.78 10.51 12.80
N THR A 22 21.52 10.66 12.37
CA THR A 22 20.51 9.60 12.46
C THR A 22 19.74 9.41 11.16
N ILE A 23 19.23 8.19 10.94
CA ILE A 23 18.29 7.88 9.85
C ILE A 23 16.93 8.52 10.13
N SER A 24 16.14 8.73 9.08
CA SER A 24 14.76 9.25 9.18
C SER A 24 13.91 8.49 10.21
N TRP A 25 13.00 9.22 10.84
CA TRP A 25 12.02 8.67 11.79
C TRP A 25 10.91 7.86 11.12
N ASP A 26 10.81 7.94 9.80
CA ASP A 26 9.76 7.32 8.99
C ASP A 26 10.09 5.86 8.59
N PHE A 27 9.16 5.18 7.90
CA PHE A 27 9.26 3.77 7.51
C PHE A 27 10.35 3.55 6.45
N VAL A 28 11.57 3.26 6.92
CA VAL A 28 12.71 2.87 6.07
C VAL A 28 12.45 1.48 5.48
N HIS A 29 12.33 1.42 4.15
CA HIS A 29 11.96 0.19 3.44
C HIS A 29 12.90 -0.18 2.28
N ALA A 30 13.86 0.69 1.96
CA ALA A 30 14.75 0.56 0.82
C ALA A 30 16.17 0.83 1.27
N PHE A 31 17.12 0.04 0.79
CA PHE A 31 18.54 0.26 0.99
C PHE A 31 19.30 0.10 -0.33
N GLY A 32 20.30 0.96 -0.54
CA GLY A 32 21.23 0.87 -1.65
C GLY A 32 22.67 0.93 -1.13
N PHE A 33 23.57 0.16 -1.75
CA PHE A 33 24.98 0.11 -1.36
C PHE A 33 25.86 0.47 -2.53
N GLY A 34 26.74 1.44 -2.31
CA GLY A 34 27.70 1.90 -3.31
C GLY A 34 29.07 1.23 -3.17
N PRO A 35 29.86 1.20 -4.25
CA PRO A 35 31.18 0.57 -4.28
C PRO A 35 32.24 1.29 -3.43
N ARG A 36 32.01 2.55 -3.03
CA ARG A 36 32.90 3.32 -2.14
C ARG A 36 32.51 3.16 -0.67
N GLY A 37 31.53 2.31 -0.36
CA GLY A 37 31.02 2.11 1.00
C GLY A 37 29.86 3.04 1.37
N GLU A 38 29.24 3.68 0.39
CA GLU A 38 28.02 4.45 0.56
C GLU A 38 26.87 3.54 1.00
N ILE A 39 26.10 3.99 1.97
CA ILE A 39 24.86 3.37 2.40
C ILE A 39 23.75 4.37 2.19
N TRP A 40 22.87 4.08 1.25
CA TRP A 40 21.65 4.82 1.01
C TRP A 40 20.49 4.11 1.69
N TYR A 41 19.54 4.88 2.24
CA TYR A 41 18.24 4.36 2.66
C TYR A 41 17.12 5.19 2.03
N GLY A 42 15.96 4.58 1.83
CA GLY A 42 14.74 5.25 1.38
C GLY A 42 13.55 4.95 2.30
N THR A 43 12.62 5.89 2.37
CA THR A 43 11.41 5.79 3.18
C THR A 43 10.15 5.86 2.34
N VAL A 44 9.03 5.45 2.95
CA VAL A 44 7.72 5.54 2.32
C VAL A 44 7.26 6.99 2.22
N GLY A 45 7.55 7.91 3.15
CA GLY A 45 6.94 9.24 3.12
C GLY A 45 7.85 10.41 3.49
N ASN A 46 9.13 10.19 3.81
CA ASN A 46 10.03 11.23 4.28
C ASN A 46 11.39 11.24 3.55
N GLY A 47 11.40 10.80 2.29
CA GLY A 47 12.57 10.85 1.41
C GLY A 47 13.61 9.78 1.67
N TRP A 48 14.89 10.15 1.60
CA TRP A 48 16.03 9.23 1.66
C TRP A 48 17.20 9.84 2.40
N GLY A 49 18.20 9.02 2.71
CA GLY A 49 19.45 9.50 3.28
C GLY A 49 20.66 8.70 2.82
N LEU A 50 21.84 9.30 3.02
CA LEU A 50 23.15 8.76 2.68
C LEU A 50 24.07 8.75 3.89
N SER A 51 24.76 7.65 4.10
CA SER A 51 25.94 7.55 4.95
C SER A 51 27.17 7.18 4.12
N THR A 52 28.29 7.88 4.35
CA THR A 52 29.59 7.59 3.73
C THR A 52 30.63 7.10 4.74
N ASP A 53 30.25 6.92 6.01
CA ASP A 53 31.15 6.53 7.10
C ASP A 53 30.73 5.20 7.78
N GLY A 54 30.00 4.37 7.03
CA GLY A 54 29.53 3.06 7.47
C GLY A 54 28.33 3.12 8.42
N GLY A 55 27.47 4.12 8.26
CA GLY A 55 26.21 4.29 8.99
C GLY A 55 26.34 5.03 10.32
N LYS A 56 27.45 5.75 10.56
CA LYS A 56 27.64 6.53 11.80
C LYS A 56 27.01 7.92 11.69
N THR A 57 27.11 8.53 10.51
CA THR A 57 26.47 9.82 10.18
C THR A 57 25.63 9.69 8.91
N TRP A 58 24.61 10.53 8.82
CA TRP A 58 23.57 10.48 7.80
C TRP A 58 23.23 11.87 7.30
N ARG A 59 23.32 12.07 5.98
CA ARG A 59 22.71 13.20 5.31
C ARG A 59 21.31 12.79 4.84
N ASN A 60 20.27 13.42 5.38
CA ASN A 60 18.88 13.11 5.04
C ASN A 60 18.32 14.19 4.13
N TRP A 61 17.72 13.81 3.01
CA TRP A 61 16.90 14.68 2.19
C TRP A 61 15.43 14.37 2.47
N GLU A 62 14.75 15.32 3.10
CA GLU A 62 13.38 15.17 3.59
C GLU A 62 12.40 16.02 2.76
N PHE A 63 11.10 15.90 3.04
CA PHE A 63 10.02 16.60 2.32
C PHE A 63 10.29 18.09 2.08
N ARG A 64 10.90 18.81 3.04
CA ARG A 64 11.20 20.25 2.92
C ARG A 64 12.21 20.58 1.82
N GLU A 65 13.18 19.71 1.60
CA GLU A 65 14.23 19.90 0.59
C GLU A 65 13.87 19.25 -0.74
N LEU A 66 13.18 18.11 -0.65
CA LEU A 66 12.79 17.32 -1.79
C LEU A 66 11.54 17.88 -2.48
N GLY A 67 10.58 18.37 -1.71
CA GLY A 67 9.24 18.67 -2.22
C GLY A 67 8.35 17.43 -2.27
N PRO A 68 7.06 17.60 -2.62
CA PRO A 68 6.06 16.53 -2.52
C PRO A 68 6.28 15.35 -3.46
N GLU A 69 6.99 15.59 -4.55
CA GLU A 69 7.22 14.66 -5.67
C GLU A 69 8.26 13.57 -5.36
N TRP A 70 9.09 13.72 -4.32
CA TRP A 70 10.25 12.84 -4.15
C TRP A 70 10.30 12.15 -2.78
N GLN A 71 9.27 12.31 -1.97
CA GLN A 71 9.27 11.77 -0.60
C GLN A 71 9.06 10.25 -0.55
N TYR A 72 8.46 9.66 -1.58
CA TYR A 72 8.11 8.24 -1.67
C TYR A 72 9.18 7.46 -2.42
N VAL A 73 10.11 6.80 -1.72
CA VAL A 73 11.05 5.89 -2.37
C VAL A 73 10.35 4.56 -2.67
N ALA A 74 10.73 3.86 -3.73
CA ALA A 74 10.25 2.49 -3.97
C ALA A 74 11.08 1.48 -3.15
N PRO A 75 10.51 0.36 -2.67
CA PRO A 75 11.22 -0.62 -1.82
C PRO A 75 12.55 -1.13 -2.42
N ASN A 76 12.60 -1.34 -3.74
CA ASN A 76 13.81 -1.72 -4.50
C ASN A 76 14.33 -0.56 -5.37
N GLY A 77 14.03 0.67 -4.96
CA GLY A 77 14.20 1.86 -5.78
C GLY A 77 15.61 2.44 -5.80
N ILE A 78 16.49 2.04 -4.87
CA ILE A 78 17.83 2.62 -4.75
C ILE A 78 18.87 1.67 -5.31
N PHE A 79 19.62 2.14 -6.31
CA PHE A 79 20.67 1.38 -6.95
C PHE A 79 21.88 2.27 -7.27
N THR A 80 23.09 1.78 -6.96
CA THR A 80 24.34 2.49 -7.25
C THR A 80 25.17 1.71 -8.26
N LEU A 81 25.69 2.43 -9.26
CA LEU A 81 26.52 1.93 -10.35
C LEU A 81 27.73 2.85 -10.54
N GLY A 82 28.92 2.35 -10.18
CA GLY A 82 30.10 3.22 -10.11
C GLY A 82 29.81 4.37 -9.15
N ASP A 83 29.99 5.60 -9.62
CA ASP A 83 29.71 6.80 -8.82
C ASP A 83 28.26 7.28 -8.94
N THR A 84 27.43 6.65 -9.80
CA THR A 84 26.05 7.10 -10.06
C THR A 84 25.05 6.32 -9.23
N THR A 85 24.24 7.02 -8.45
CA THR A 85 23.11 6.47 -7.70
C THR A 85 21.79 6.90 -8.31
N TYR A 86 20.88 5.95 -8.46
CA TYR A 86 19.51 6.12 -8.93
C TYR A 86 18.56 5.85 -7.77
N ILE A 87 17.57 6.70 -7.59
CA ILE A 87 16.54 6.62 -6.55
C ILE A 87 15.18 6.71 -7.23
N SER A 88 14.54 5.56 -7.35
CA SER A 88 13.19 5.41 -7.91
C SER A 88 12.17 5.83 -6.87
N THR A 89 11.23 6.65 -7.29
CA THR A 89 10.17 7.23 -6.45
C THR A 89 8.80 7.07 -7.10
N ALA A 90 7.75 7.41 -6.36
CA ALA A 90 6.39 7.46 -6.87
C ALA A 90 6.21 8.47 -8.03
N ASP A 91 7.07 9.49 -8.14
CA ASP A 91 6.95 10.53 -9.18
C ASP A 91 8.18 10.65 -10.11
N GLY A 92 9.01 9.60 -10.18
CA GLY A 92 10.09 9.46 -11.16
C GLY A 92 11.37 8.91 -10.56
N VAL A 93 12.51 9.11 -11.24
CA VAL A 93 13.83 8.68 -10.76
C VAL A 93 14.74 9.88 -10.56
N LYS A 94 15.31 10.00 -9.35
CA LYS A 94 16.38 10.94 -9.03
C LYS A 94 17.73 10.28 -9.27
N VAL A 95 18.64 11.00 -9.90
CA VAL A 95 19.97 10.49 -10.25
C VAL A 95 21.02 11.45 -9.73
N THR A 96 22.06 10.92 -9.11
CA THR A 96 23.21 11.71 -8.67
C THR A 96 24.50 10.96 -8.96
N SER A 97 25.54 11.67 -9.38
CA SER A 97 26.90 11.13 -9.55
C SER A 97 27.91 11.74 -8.57
N ASP A 98 27.43 12.49 -7.58
CA ASP A 98 28.26 13.27 -6.66
C ASP A 98 27.70 13.28 -5.22
N ASP A 99 27.07 12.17 -4.84
CA ASP A 99 26.51 11.94 -3.50
C ASP A 99 25.42 12.94 -3.09
N GLY A 100 24.58 13.32 -4.06
CA GLY A 100 23.42 14.17 -3.84
C GLY A 100 23.74 15.67 -3.72
N LYS A 101 24.95 16.10 -4.13
CA LYS A 101 25.27 17.53 -4.28
C LYS A 101 24.55 18.12 -5.50
N THR A 102 24.46 17.35 -6.57
CA THR A 102 23.65 17.65 -7.75
C THR A 102 22.71 16.49 -8.05
N TRP A 103 21.54 16.85 -8.60
CA TRP A 103 20.48 15.91 -8.92
C TRP A 103 20.04 16.11 -10.36
N ALA A 104 20.10 15.03 -11.12
CA ALA A 104 19.39 14.87 -12.37
C ALA A 104 18.06 14.14 -12.13
N VAL A 105 17.12 14.29 -13.05
CA VAL A 105 15.76 13.74 -12.89
C VAL A 105 15.27 13.08 -14.18
N ILE A 106 14.67 11.90 -14.02
CA ILE A 106 13.92 11.18 -15.05
C ILE A 106 12.43 11.23 -14.66
N THR A 107 11.62 12.04 -15.34
CA THR A 107 10.17 12.18 -15.13
C THR A 107 9.36 11.70 -16.34
N ASP A 108 8.03 11.70 -16.20
CA ASP A 108 7.12 11.36 -17.29
C ASP A 108 6.94 12.48 -18.36
N SER A 109 6.16 12.19 -19.41
CA SER A 109 5.87 13.15 -20.48
C SER A 109 4.95 14.31 -20.08
N ALA A 110 4.19 14.19 -18.98
CA ALA A 110 3.35 15.25 -18.43
C ALA A 110 4.19 16.26 -17.61
N GLY A 111 5.29 15.78 -17.01
CA GLY A 111 6.33 16.56 -16.36
C GLY A 111 5.92 17.07 -14.99
N ALA A 112 6.73 16.76 -13.97
CA ALA A 112 6.82 17.64 -12.81
C ALA A 112 7.19 19.04 -13.33
N THR A 113 6.40 20.06 -13.01
CA THR A 113 6.62 21.46 -13.41
C THR A 113 7.95 22.05 -12.91
N THR A 114 8.76 21.27 -12.19
CA THR A 114 9.93 21.69 -11.40
C THR A 114 11.27 21.12 -11.91
N ALA A 115 11.32 20.15 -12.83
CA ALA A 115 12.60 19.55 -13.27
C ALA A 115 12.68 19.35 -14.79
N LYS A 116 13.28 20.33 -15.49
CA LYS A 116 13.85 20.11 -16.83
C LYS A 116 15.30 19.69 -16.66
N ASP A 117 15.60 18.40 -16.81
CA ASP A 117 16.98 17.95 -16.96
C ASP A 117 17.41 18.04 -18.44
N PRO A 118 18.53 18.71 -18.78
CA PRO A 118 18.97 18.86 -20.17
C PRO A 118 19.68 17.61 -20.74
N VAL A 119 19.96 16.59 -19.91
CA VAL A 119 20.81 15.44 -20.25
C VAL A 119 20.04 14.11 -20.18
N MET A 120 19.12 13.94 -19.22
CA MET A 120 18.36 12.71 -19.02
C MET A 120 17.05 12.69 -19.82
N GLY A 121 16.74 11.55 -20.44
CA GLY A 121 15.52 11.34 -21.20
C GLY A 121 14.29 11.16 -20.32
N ARG A 122 13.09 11.30 -20.89
CA ARG A 122 11.81 11.13 -20.17
C ARG A 122 11.28 9.72 -20.29
N ILE A 123 10.66 9.23 -19.22
CA ILE A 123 9.87 8.00 -19.23
C ILE A 123 8.39 8.32 -19.51
N ARG A 124 7.52 7.30 -19.61
CA ARG A 124 6.09 7.52 -19.89
C ARG A 124 5.23 7.66 -18.64
N ASN A 125 5.73 7.26 -17.47
CA ASN A 125 4.94 7.19 -16.24
C ASN A 125 5.83 7.48 -15.02
N GLN A 126 5.28 8.19 -14.05
CA GLN A 126 5.97 8.69 -12.86
C GLN A 126 6.09 7.64 -11.73
N TYR A 127 5.25 6.60 -11.71
CA TYR A 127 5.27 5.55 -10.67
C TYR A 127 6.28 4.43 -10.94
N THR A 128 7.53 4.67 -10.59
CA THR A 128 8.60 3.69 -10.79
C THR A 128 8.68 2.71 -9.63
N TYR A 129 8.65 1.41 -9.91
CA TYR A 129 8.74 0.34 -8.90
C TYR A 129 10.18 -0.06 -8.57
N GLY A 130 11.08 0.20 -9.51
CA GLY A 130 12.47 -0.15 -9.38
C GLY A 130 13.24 0.18 -10.64
N ILE A 131 14.55 0.20 -10.47
CA ILE A 131 15.50 0.35 -11.56
C ILE A 131 16.58 -0.71 -11.41
N LEU A 132 16.95 -1.35 -12.52
CA LEU A 132 18.03 -2.32 -12.55
C LEU A 132 18.91 -2.13 -13.77
N LYS A 133 20.18 -2.53 -13.65
CA LYS A 133 21.10 -2.63 -14.79
C LYS A 133 21.28 -4.09 -15.16
N LEU A 134 20.97 -4.43 -16.41
CA LEU A 134 21.20 -5.76 -16.96
C LEU A 134 22.71 -5.98 -17.19
N ALA A 135 23.15 -7.24 -17.20
CA ALA A 135 24.52 -7.61 -17.56
C ALA A 135 24.94 -7.07 -18.94
N SER A 136 23.98 -6.84 -19.84
CA SER A 136 24.18 -6.23 -21.15
C SER A 136 24.47 -4.71 -21.10
N GLY A 137 24.48 -4.09 -19.93
CA GLY A 137 24.70 -2.66 -19.76
C GLY A 137 23.45 -1.79 -19.83
N LYS A 138 22.30 -2.36 -20.16
CA LYS A 138 21.02 -1.64 -20.32
C LYS A 138 20.42 -1.28 -18.96
N LEU A 139 19.82 -0.10 -18.84
CA LEU A 139 18.99 0.27 -17.70
C LEU A 139 17.54 -0.12 -17.99
N VAL A 140 16.86 -0.67 -16.99
CA VAL A 140 15.43 -0.98 -17.04
C VAL A 140 14.76 -0.29 -15.88
N VAL A 141 13.79 0.57 -16.18
CA VAL A 141 12.89 1.17 -15.20
C VAL A 141 11.52 0.53 -15.38
N SER A 142 11.01 -0.10 -14.33
CA SER A 142 9.68 -0.71 -14.34
C SER A 142 8.65 0.22 -13.72
N TYR A 143 7.46 0.32 -14.32
CA TYR A 143 6.32 1.08 -13.83
C TYR A 143 5.00 0.33 -14.09
N LEU A 144 3.89 0.81 -13.53
CA LEU A 144 2.55 0.16 -13.49
C LEU A 144 2.05 -0.45 -14.82
N ARG A 145 2.58 -0.03 -15.98
CA ARG A 145 2.15 -0.51 -17.31
C ARG A 145 3.29 -0.92 -18.25
N GLY A 146 4.42 -1.34 -17.71
CA GLY A 146 5.52 -1.93 -18.47
C GLY A 146 6.87 -1.34 -18.11
N ASP A 147 7.83 -1.53 -19.01
CA ASP A 147 9.21 -1.16 -18.77
C ASP A 147 9.64 -0.04 -19.73
N ALA A 148 10.51 0.82 -19.24
CA ALA A 148 11.35 1.66 -20.07
C ALA A 148 12.77 1.08 -20.05
N ILE A 149 13.28 0.82 -21.24
CA ILE A 149 14.63 0.30 -21.43
C ILE A 149 15.48 1.39 -22.05
N SER A 150 16.61 1.67 -21.40
CA SER A 150 17.63 2.58 -21.88
C SER A 150 18.90 1.80 -22.23
N VAL A 151 19.49 2.13 -23.37
CA VAL A 151 20.77 1.56 -23.83
C VAL A 151 21.93 2.55 -23.71
N ASP A 152 21.65 3.79 -23.29
CA ASP A 152 22.58 4.92 -23.32
C ASP A 152 22.75 5.60 -21.95
N GLY A 153 22.46 4.88 -20.87
CA GLY A 153 22.61 5.38 -19.51
C GLY A 153 21.48 6.31 -19.05
N GLY A 154 20.36 6.32 -19.76
CA GLY A 154 19.11 6.98 -19.36
C GLY A 154 18.83 8.26 -20.13
N ARG A 155 19.58 8.52 -21.21
CA ARG A 155 19.41 9.69 -22.08
C ARG A 155 18.26 9.48 -23.06
N SER A 156 17.99 8.23 -23.45
CA SER A 156 16.81 7.85 -24.24
C SER A 156 16.17 6.56 -23.72
N TRP A 157 14.86 6.44 -23.92
CA TRP A 157 14.07 5.33 -23.40
C TRP A 157 13.20 4.71 -24.49
N GLN A 158 13.28 3.40 -24.62
CA GLN A 158 12.35 2.60 -25.40
C GLN A 158 11.29 2.01 -24.46
N HIS A 159 10.02 2.22 -24.78
CA HIS A 159 8.90 1.78 -23.95
C HIS A 159 8.32 0.48 -24.47
N THR A 160 8.26 -0.54 -23.62
CA THR A 160 7.49 -1.75 -23.86
C THR A 160 6.20 -1.68 -23.07
N ALA A 161 5.06 -1.94 -23.73
CA ALA A 161 3.82 -2.21 -23.02
C ALA A 161 3.87 -3.64 -22.46
N LEU A 162 3.27 -3.89 -21.30
CA LEU A 162 2.98 -5.27 -20.91
C LEU A 162 2.13 -5.94 -21.99
N PRO A 163 2.38 -7.21 -22.36
CA PRO A 163 1.50 -7.95 -23.25
C PRO A 163 0.06 -7.91 -22.70
N SER A 164 -0.91 -7.75 -23.59
CA SER A 164 -2.31 -7.90 -23.19
C SER A 164 -2.54 -9.33 -22.69
N LYS A 165 -3.47 -9.55 -21.74
CA LYS A 165 -3.83 -10.89 -21.24
C LYS A 165 -4.25 -11.88 -22.35
N SER A 166 -4.49 -11.42 -23.58
CA SER A 166 -4.80 -12.25 -24.76
C SER A 166 -3.57 -12.73 -25.55
N ASP A 167 -2.38 -12.17 -25.35
CA ASP A 167 -1.20 -12.47 -26.20
C ASP A 167 -0.29 -13.56 -25.63
N SER A 168 -0.49 -13.99 -24.38
CA SER A 168 0.30 -15.03 -23.72
C SER A 168 0.06 -16.44 -24.26
N ALA A 169 -0.92 -16.65 -25.14
CA ALA A 169 -1.18 -17.94 -25.80
C ALA A 169 -0.38 -18.14 -27.10
N HIS A 170 0.22 -17.09 -27.68
CA HIS A 170 0.82 -17.15 -29.02
C HIS A 170 2.35 -17.33 -29.04
N LEU A 171 3.05 -17.16 -27.91
CA LEU A 171 4.51 -17.25 -27.82
C LEU A 171 5.06 -18.67 -27.60
N ALA A 172 4.20 -19.69 -27.51
CA ALA A 172 4.62 -21.08 -27.29
C ALA A 172 5.07 -21.82 -28.57
N ARG A 173 5.25 -21.14 -29.70
CA ARG A 173 5.54 -21.79 -31.00
C ARG A 173 6.56 -21.05 -31.87
N GLU A 174 7.73 -20.71 -31.34
CA GLU A 174 8.92 -20.51 -32.18
C GLU A 174 10.20 -21.02 -31.46
N PRO A 175 11.13 -21.71 -32.15
CA PRO A 175 12.30 -22.30 -31.53
C PRO A 175 13.47 -21.29 -31.52
N ALA A 176 13.56 -20.45 -30.48
CA ALA A 176 14.81 -19.92 -29.89
C ALA A 176 14.51 -18.84 -28.83
N PHE A 177 13.99 -19.26 -27.66
CA PHE A 177 14.06 -18.48 -26.42
C PHE A 177 14.05 -19.47 -25.25
N THR A 178 15.22 -19.97 -24.87
CA THR A 178 15.42 -20.74 -23.63
C THR A 178 15.97 -19.80 -22.57
N HIS A 179 15.09 -19.26 -21.71
CA HIS A 179 15.49 -18.84 -20.38
C HIS A 179 15.37 -20.06 -19.46
N GLU A 180 16.50 -20.66 -19.09
CA GLU A 180 16.58 -21.59 -17.97
C GLU A 180 16.39 -20.80 -16.67
N PHE A 181 15.19 -20.87 -16.11
CA PHE A 181 14.98 -20.60 -14.69
C PHE A 181 15.40 -21.86 -13.92
N HIS A 182 16.54 -21.84 -13.26
CA HIS A 182 16.87 -22.87 -12.27
C HIS A 182 16.02 -22.63 -11.02
N ALA A 183 14.89 -23.33 -10.93
CA ALA A 183 14.10 -23.43 -9.71
C ALA A 183 14.85 -24.36 -8.74
N TRP A 184 15.27 -23.84 -7.58
CA TRP A 184 15.67 -24.67 -6.45
C TRP A 184 14.44 -24.90 -5.58
N HIS A 185 14.05 -26.16 -5.38
CA HIS A 185 12.98 -26.55 -4.46
C HIS A 185 13.45 -26.39 -3.02
N MET A 186 12.74 -25.62 -2.21
CA MET A 186 12.88 -25.62 -0.75
C MET A 186 11.78 -26.49 -0.14
N THR A 187 12.13 -27.70 0.31
CA THR A 187 11.24 -28.58 1.06
C THR A 187 11.21 -28.16 2.53
N ILE A 188 10.14 -27.52 2.98
CA ILE A 188 9.92 -27.28 4.42
C ILE A 188 9.20 -28.51 4.98
N THR A 189 9.91 -29.32 5.78
CA THR A 189 9.28 -30.40 6.56
C THR A 189 8.88 -29.84 7.91
N LEU A 190 7.58 -29.60 8.12
CA LEU A 190 7.05 -29.34 9.46
C LEU A 190 6.87 -30.69 10.17
N CYS A 191 7.50 -30.85 11.32
CA CYS A 191 7.36 -32.06 12.14
C CYS A 191 5.88 -32.25 12.54
N GLY A 192 5.23 -33.30 12.01
CA GLY A 192 4.02 -33.86 12.61
C GLY A 192 2.65 -33.58 11.95
N ALA A 193 2.58 -33.06 10.73
CA ALA A 193 1.30 -32.96 10.00
C ALA A 193 1.37 -33.65 8.62
N PRO A 194 0.30 -34.32 8.15
CA PRO A 194 0.29 -34.96 6.83
C PRO A 194 0.43 -33.91 5.72
N GLU A 195 1.20 -34.26 4.70
CA GLU A 195 1.66 -33.43 3.58
C GLU A 195 0.58 -32.49 3.01
N VAL A 196 0.84 -31.18 3.03
CA VAL A 196 0.13 -30.21 2.20
C VAL A 196 1.11 -29.70 1.15
N ARG A 197 0.89 -30.06 -0.11
CA ARG A 197 1.60 -29.45 -1.25
C ARG A 197 1.04 -28.05 -1.46
N VAL A 198 1.89 -27.04 -1.32
CA VAL A 198 1.59 -25.65 -1.68
C VAL A 198 2.50 -25.30 -2.84
N GLU A 199 1.92 -25.07 -4.02
CA GLU A 199 2.62 -24.43 -5.14
C GLU A 199 2.53 -22.92 -4.95
N THR A 200 3.65 -22.30 -4.58
CA THR A 200 3.80 -20.84 -4.52
C THR A 200 5.16 -20.48 -5.10
N ALA A 201 5.16 -19.67 -6.16
CA ALA A 201 6.37 -19.04 -6.68
C ALA A 201 6.79 -17.91 -5.73
N PHE A 202 7.92 -18.08 -5.06
CA PHE A 202 8.59 -17.01 -4.32
C PHE A 202 9.67 -16.40 -5.21
N LEU A 203 9.66 -15.07 -5.36
CA LEU A 203 10.82 -14.30 -5.78
C LEU A 203 11.53 -13.87 -4.49
N ASP A 204 12.57 -14.61 -4.08
CA ASP A 204 13.43 -14.20 -2.98
C ASP A 204 14.47 -13.15 -3.43
N PRO A 205 14.87 -12.24 -2.52
CA PRO A 205 15.90 -11.23 -2.76
C PRO A 205 17.29 -11.87 -2.80
N ILE A 206 18.10 -11.46 -3.78
CA ILE A 206 19.52 -11.84 -3.89
C ILE A 206 20.29 -11.25 -2.72
N VAL A 207 20.71 -12.09 -1.78
CA VAL A 207 21.81 -11.80 -0.85
C VAL A 207 23.13 -12.08 -1.59
N LEU A 208 23.86 -11.03 -1.97
CA LEU A 208 25.23 -11.15 -2.47
C LEU A 208 26.21 -11.19 -1.29
N GLY A 209 26.57 -12.40 -0.87
CA GLY A 209 27.84 -12.69 -0.20
C GLY A 209 28.84 -13.17 -1.25
N SER A 210 29.92 -12.43 -1.46
CA SER A 210 30.99 -12.74 -2.41
C SER A 210 31.84 -13.94 -1.98
N VAL A 211 31.97 -14.95 -2.84
CA VAL A 211 33.18 -15.81 -2.94
C VAL A 211 33.46 -16.06 -4.42
N VAL A 212 34.64 -15.66 -4.88
CA VAL A 212 35.20 -16.06 -6.17
C VAL A 212 35.97 -17.37 -5.97
N GLY A 213 35.67 -18.39 -6.76
CA GLY A 213 36.46 -19.61 -6.88
C GLY A 213 36.15 -20.31 -8.20
N THR A 214 37.09 -20.26 -9.15
CA THR A 214 36.99 -20.94 -10.45
C THR A 214 37.26 -22.44 -10.33
N ALA A 215 36.56 -23.20 -11.18
CA ALA A 215 36.78 -24.55 -11.70
C ALA A 215 37.51 -25.61 -10.84
N TRP A 216 36.82 -26.75 -10.68
CA TRP A 216 37.19 -28.04 -10.08
C TRP A 216 36.83 -28.20 -8.60
N GLY A 217 35.99 -29.19 -8.33
CA GLY A 217 35.15 -29.29 -7.14
C GLY A 217 35.79 -29.99 -5.95
N LEU A 218 35.08 -29.94 -4.82
CA LEU A 218 35.07 -30.93 -3.75
C LEU A 218 33.75 -30.76 -2.97
N LEU A 219 32.90 -31.80 -2.97
CA LEU A 219 31.73 -31.91 -2.10
C LEU A 219 32.19 -32.27 -0.68
N PRO A 220 31.49 -31.76 0.35
CA PRO A 220 31.23 -32.57 1.54
C PRO A 220 29.73 -32.75 1.75
N ARG A 221 29.33 -34.02 1.89
CA ARG A 221 28.01 -34.46 2.39
C ARG A 221 27.75 -33.84 3.76
N TRP A 222 26.60 -33.19 3.93
CA TRP A 222 26.06 -32.87 5.26
C TRP A 222 24.99 -33.90 5.65
N THR A 223 25.25 -34.60 6.74
CA THR A 223 24.28 -35.43 7.46
C THR A 223 23.35 -34.52 8.28
N PRO A 224 22.03 -34.75 8.28
CA PRO A 224 21.08 -33.89 8.98
C PRO A 224 20.96 -34.34 10.43
N ASP A 225 21.74 -33.76 11.33
CA ASP A 225 21.43 -33.84 12.76
C ASP A 225 21.94 -32.59 13.50
N SER A 226 21.07 -32.05 14.35
CA SER A 226 21.28 -30.96 15.33
C SER A 226 21.31 -29.51 14.81
N VAL A 227 20.12 -28.95 14.52
CA VAL A 227 19.87 -27.52 14.81
C VAL A 227 18.89 -27.45 15.97
N PRO A 228 19.25 -26.87 17.14
CA PRO A 228 18.34 -26.77 18.26
C PRO A 228 17.18 -25.83 17.88
N CYS A 229 15.95 -26.34 17.98
CA CYS A 229 14.73 -25.57 17.81
C CYS A 229 14.64 -24.54 18.94
N LEU A 230 15.01 -23.29 18.66
CA LEU A 230 14.69 -22.16 19.52
C LEU A 230 13.17 -21.97 19.49
N SER A 231 12.48 -22.51 20.49
CA SER A 231 11.09 -22.17 20.76
C SER A 231 11.06 -20.73 21.27
N PRO A 232 10.33 -19.80 20.62
CA PRO A 232 10.30 -18.45 21.12
C PRO A 232 9.49 -18.40 22.44
N PRO A 233 9.88 -17.55 23.40
CA PRO A 233 9.30 -17.50 24.75
C PRO A 233 7.84 -17.03 24.81
N TRP A 234 7.18 -16.83 23.66
CA TRP A 234 5.76 -16.47 23.55
C TRP A 234 4.86 -17.63 23.10
N ALA A 235 5.37 -18.87 23.08
CA ALA A 235 4.55 -20.08 22.92
C ALA A 235 3.64 -20.39 24.13
N GLY A 236 3.24 -19.34 24.88
CA GLY A 236 2.13 -19.41 25.82
C GLY A 236 0.82 -19.55 25.04
N SER A 237 -0.04 -20.43 25.54
CA SER A 237 -1.37 -20.78 25.02
C SER A 237 -2.07 -19.65 24.27
N VAL A 238 -2.03 -19.68 22.95
CA VAL A 238 -2.85 -18.79 22.13
C VAL A 238 -4.31 -19.22 22.29
N PRO A 239 -5.24 -18.30 22.61
CA PRO A 239 -6.64 -18.65 22.76
C PRO A 239 -7.18 -19.37 21.51
N PRO A 240 -8.15 -20.30 21.65
CA PRO A 240 -8.83 -20.89 20.51
C PRO A 240 -9.48 -19.79 19.65
N LEU A 241 -9.67 -20.07 18.36
CA LEU A 241 -10.32 -19.18 17.39
C LEU A 241 -11.51 -18.43 18.00
N THR A 242 -11.35 -17.13 18.24
CA THR A 242 -12.28 -16.36 19.08
C THR A 242 -13.50 -15.83 18.31
N ALA A 243 -13.52 -15.98 16.98
CA ALA A 243 -14.64 -15.50 16.18
C ALA A 243 -14.89 -16.31 14.92
N LEU A 244 -16.16 -16.62 14.68
CA LEU A 244 -16.63 -17.32 13.51
C LEU A 244 -17.09 -16.33 12.43
N PRO A 245 -16.78 -16.59 11.14
CA PRO A 245 -17.32 -15.82 10.03
C PRO A 245 -18.84 -15.86 9.97
N ARG A 246 -19.46 -14.68 9.86
CA ARG A 246 -20.91 -14.48 9.70
C ARG A 246 -21.22 -13.74 8.39
N PRO A 247 -22.42 -13.86 7.81
CA PRO A 247 -22.80 -13.05 6.65
C PRO A 247 -22.67 -11.55 6.96
N SER A 248 -22.18 -10.77 5.99
CA SER A 248 -22.20 -9.31 6.08
C SER A 248 -23.64 -8.79 5.98
N ARG A 249 -23.97 -7.77 6.77
CA ARG A 249 -25.29 -7.14 6.81
C ARG A 249 -25.46 -6.02 5.76
N HIS A 250 -24.38 -5.36 5.31
CA HIS A 250 -24.45 -4.08 4.57
C HIS A 250 -23.62 -4.00 3.28
N THR A 251 -23.02 -5.09 2.80
CA THR A 251 -22.24 -5.13 1.53
C THR A 251 -23.17 -4.99 0.32
N TRP A 252 -23.81 -3.84 0.24
CA TRP A 252 -24.95 -3.51 -0.61
C TRP A 252 -24.53 -2.85 -1.91
N PHE A 253 -23.36 -2.23 -1.90
CA PHE A 253 -22.86 -1.44 -3.01
C PHE A 253 -21.79 -2.18 -3.80
N ARG A 254 -21.66 -1.81 -5.07
CA ARG A 254 -20.62 -2.31 -5.98
C ARG A 254 -19.34 -1.49 -5.81
N ARG A 255 -18.22 -2.00 -6.34
CA ARG A 255 -16.99 -1.19 -6.42
C ARG A 255 -17.16 -0.04 -7.42
N PRO A 256 -16.54 1.13 -7.16
CA PRO A 256 -16.63 2.29 -8.04
C PRO A 256 -15.72 2.17 -9.29
N ILE A 257 -14.68 1.35 -9.21
CA ILE A 257 -13.75 1.07 -10.30
C ILE A 257 -14.00 -0.35 -10.82
N ALA A 258 -14.00 -0.52 -12.14
CA ALA A 258 -14.21 -1.82 -12.76
C ALA A 258 -13.07 -2.79 -12.40
N LEU A 259 -13.36 -4.09 -12.29
CA LEU A 259 -12.36 -5.12 -12.00
C LEU A 259 -11.28 -5.27 -13.09
N THR A 260 -11.53 -4.72 -14.28
CA THR A 260 -10.56 -4.62 -15.38
C THR A 260 -9.55 -3.47 -15.20
N ASN A 261 -9.77 -2.60 -14.22
CA ASN A 261 -8.91 -1.50 -13.81
C ASN A 261 -8.34 -1.79 -12.41
N GLN A 262 -7.61 -0.83 -11.82
CA GLN A 262 -7.09 -1.00 -10.47
C GLN A 262 -8.23 -0.83 -9.45
N SER A 263 -8.88 -1.95 -9.14
CA SER A 263 -10.04 -2.00 -8.25
C SER A 263 -9.69 -2.29 -6.79
N PHE A 264 -8.43 -2.49 -6.45
CA PHE A 264 -8.01 -2.68 -5.06
C PHE A 264 -8.06 -1.35 -4.29
N ILE A 265 -8.41 -1.44 -3.01
CA ILE A 265 -8.37 -0.30 -2.08
C ILE A 265 -6.92 -0.13 -1.62
N ASP A 266 -6.42 1.10 -1.65
CA ASP A 266 -5.10 1.46 -1.13
C ASP A 266 -4.93 0.92 0.31
N GLN A 267 -3.80 0.27 0.57
CA GLN A 267 -3.56 -0.38 1.86
C GLN A 267 -2.89 0.50 2.92
N THR A 268 -2.38 1.65 2.51
CA THR A 268 -1.59 2.58 3.33
C THR A 268 -2.46 3.66 3.97
N TYR A 269 -3.52 4.10 3.28
CA TYR A 269 -4.34 5.23 3.69
C TYR A 269 -5.85 4.90 3.65
N ARG A 270 -6.21 3.82 4.36
CA ARG A 270 -7.60 3.36 4.55
C ARG A 270 -8.38 4.27 5.49
N PHE A 271 -9.70 4.11 5.53
CA PHE A 271 -10.58 4.83 6.46
C PHE A 271 -10.06 4.78 7.91
N GLY A 272 -9.86 5.95 8.50
CA GLY A 272 -9.33 6.13 9.85
C GLY A 272 -7.81 6.06 9.98
N SER A 273 -7.09 5.62 8.94
CA SER A 273 -5.63 5.62 8.89
C SER A 273 -5.10 7.05 8.86
N THR A 274 -4.03 7.28 9.61
CA THR A 274 -3.17 8.46 9.57
C THR A 274 -1.85 8.16 8.86
N MET A 275 -1.72 6.95 8.29
CA MET A 275 -0.48 6.45 7.71
C MET A 275 0.68 6.51 8.74
N GLY A 276 0.42 6.05 9.97
CA GLY A 276 1.41 6.09 11.06
C GLY A 276 1.63 7.50 11.64
N GLY A 277 0.59 8.35 11.65
CA GLY A 277 0.64 9.70 12.20
C GLY A 277 1.12 10.80 11.23
N ASN A 278 1.42 10.44 9.99
CA ASN A 278 1.92 11.36 8.94
C ASN A 278 0.82 12.24 8.34
N PHE A 279 -0.40 11.71 8.26
CA PHE A 279 -1.55 12.37 7.68
C PHE A 279 -2.68 12.51 8.69
N GLN A 280 -3.65 13.37 8.36
CA GLN A 280 -4.92 13.38 9.06
C GLN A 280 -5.64 12.02 8.92
N PRO A 281 -6.55 11.66 9.83
CA PRO A 281 -7.34 10.45 9.68
C PRO A 281 -8.14 10.49 8.36
N HIS A 282 -7.96 9.47 7.53
CA HIS A 282 -8.60 9.38 6.23
C HIS A 282 -10.12 9.22 6.35
N GLN A 283 -10.90 9.95 5.55
CA GLN A 283 -12.36 10.01 5.68
C GLN A 283 -13.12 8.99 4.80
N GLY A 284 -12.39 8.23 3.97
CA GLY A 284 -12.96 7.31 2.98
C GLY A 284 -11.99 6.16 2.65
N VAL A 285 -11.93 5.78 1.39
CA VAL A 285 -10.93 4.85 0.82
C VAL A 285 -10.45 5.33 -0.54
N GLU A 286 -9.24 4.95 -0.92
CA GLU A 286 -8.62 5.38 -2.18
C GLU A 286 -8.52 4.22 -3.19
N PHE A 287 -8.67 4.54 -4.48
CA PHE A 287 -8.45 3.64 -5.61
C PHE A 287 -7.49 4.28 -6.63
N ASN A 288 -6.22 3.92 -6.58
CA ASN A 288 -5.16 4.48 -7.43
C ASN A 288 -5.36 4.08 -8.89
N ASN A 289 -5.67 5.04 -9.76
CA ASN A 289 -5.93 4.81 -11.17
C ASN A 289 -5.51 6.05 -11.97
N PRO A 290 -5.04 5.92 -13.22
CA PRO A 290 -4.65 7.08 -14.02
C PRO A 290 -5.85 7.99 -14.32
N ASP A 291 -5.59 9.29 -14.52
CA ASP A 291 -6.55 10.27 -15.00
C ASP A 291 -7.36 9.71 -16.19
N GLY A 292 -8.66 9.99 -16.18
CA GLY A 292 -9.59 9.56 -17.22
C GLY A 292 -10.18 8.17 -16.99
N THR A 293 -9.73 7.43 -15.97
CA THR A 293 -10.33 6.14 -15.62
C THR A 293 -11.82 6.32 -15.24
N PRO A 294 -12.76 5.54 -15.79
CA PRO A 294 -14.18 5.70 -15.47
C PRO A 294 -14.53 5.39 -14.00
N VAL A 295 -15.13 6.37 -13.32
CA VAL A 295 -15.71 6.24 -11.97
C VAL A 295 -17.19 5.90 -12.09
N ARG A 296 -17.62 4.84 -11.37
CA ARG A 296 -18.99 4.32 -11.43
C ARG A 296 -19.73 4.53 -10.10
N ALA A 297 -21.03 4.79 -10.20
CA ALA A 297 -21.91 4.84 -9.05
C ALA A 297 -21.93 3.47 -8.32
N ILE A 298 -21.63 3.46 -7.04
CA ILE A 298 -21.58 2.22 -6.23
C ILE A 298 -22.99 1.65 -6.00
N GLY A 299 -24.00 2.51 -6.04
CA GLY A 299 -25.42 2.18 -5.87
C GLY A 299 -26.31 3.11 -6.69
N GLY A 300 -27.56 2.70 -6.93
CA GLY A 300 -28.55 3.55 -7.58
C GLY A 300 -29.06 4.65 -6.64
N GLY A 301 -29.42 5.80 -7.20
CA GLY A 301 -29.85 6.96 -6.41
C GLY A 301 -30.02 8.22 -7.23
N VAL A 302 -30.02 9.36 -6.55
CA VAL A 302 -30.11 10.70 -7.14
C VAL A 302 -28.84 11.48 -6.80
N VAL A 303 -28.25 12.15 -7.78
CA VAL A 303 -27.12 13.05 -7.59
C VAL A 303 -27.58 14.26 -6.78
N ILE A 304 -27.00 14.46 -5.60
CA ILE A 304 -27.31 15.57 -4.69
C ILE A 304 -26.24 16.67 -4.70
N TYR A 305 -25.08 16.39 -5.29
CA TYR A 305 -23.99 17.34 -5.42
C TYR A 305 -23.18 17.02 -6.68
N SER A 306 -22.78 18.05 -7.44
CA SER A 306 -21.87 17.92 -8.58
C SER A 306 -21.17 19.27 -8.81
N GLY A 307 -19.90 19.37 -8.44
CA GLY A 307 -19.13 20.61 -8.53
C GLY A 307 -17.85 20.61 -7.67
N PRO A 308 -17.19 21.76 -7.53
CA PRO A 308 -15.98 21.89 -6.70
C PRO A 308 -16.31 21.89 -5.20
N ALA A 309 -15.75 20.94 -4.45
CA ALA A 309 -15.86 20.84 -3.00
C ALA A 309 -14.54 21.28 -2.31
N GLU A 310 -14.13 20.60 -1.23
CA GLU A 310 -12.94 20.97 -0.45
C GLU A 310 -11.73 21.23 -1.35
N ALA A 311 -11.12 22.42 -1.18
CA ALA A 311 -9.95 22.87 -1.91
C ALA A 311 -10.10 22.83 -3.45
N GLY A 312 -11.32 22.86 -3.98
CA GLY A 312 -11.59 22.84 -5.42
C GLY A 312 -11.62 21.44 -6.03
N ALA A 313 -11.70 20.37 -5.22
CA ALA A 313 -11.84 19.01 -5.73
C ALA A 313 -13.16 18.85 -6.50
N ASN A 314 -13.10 18.40 -7.76
CA ASN A 314 -14.32 18.09 -8.50
C ASN A 314 -14.97 16.85 -7.89
N THR A 315 -16.16 17.06 -7.35
CA THR A 315 -16.83 16.11 -6.48
C THR A 315 -18.24 15.85 -6.95
N ILE A 316 -18.65 14.58 -6.92
CA ILE A 316 -20.03 14.17 -7.13
C ILE A 316 -20.52 13.40 -5.91
N ALA A 317 -21.76 13.64 -5.47
CA ALA A 317 -22.37 12.87 -4.39
C ALA A 317 -23.74 12.33 -4.79
N ILE A 318 -24.02 11.10 -4.38
CA ILE A 318 -25.26 10.39 -4.67
C ILE A 318 -25.95 10.07 -3.36
N ARG A 319 -27.23 10.44 -3.23
CA ARG A 319 -28.12 9.88 -2.20
C ARG A 319 -28.74 8.61 -2.75
N HIS A 320 -28.48 7.49 -2.10
CA HIS A 320 -28.95 6.19 -2.54
C HIS A 320 -30.43 5.96 -2.23
N ASP A 321 -31.07 5.15 -3.06
CA ASP A 321 -32.47 4.74 -2.87
C ASP A 321 -32.65 3.87 -1.62
N ARG A 322 -31.60 3.10 -1.27
CA ARG A 322 -31.56 2.26 -0.08
C ARG A 322 -31.30 3.13 1.15
N LYS A 323 -31.99 2.77 2.24
CA LYS A 323 -31.85 3.38 3.56
C LYS A 323 -31.49 2.30 4.58
N LEU A 324 -30.71 2.66 5.57
CA LEU A 324 -30.42 1.80 6.71
C LEU A 324 -31.46 2.06 7.80
N THR A 325 -32.04 1.02 8.37
CA THR A 325 -32.90 1.13 9.56
C THR A 325 -32.14 0.52 10.73
N THR A 326 -31.87 1.34 11.75
CA THR A 326 -31.32 0.91 13.05
C THR A 326 -32.36 1.18 14.13
N ASP A 327 -32.12 0.69 15.35
CA ASP A 327 -33.04 0.70 16.51
C ASP A 327 -33.72 2.06 16.73
N ASN A 328 -34.84 2.27 16.02
CA ASN A 328 -35.73 3.43 16.00
C ASN A 328 -35.37 4.62 15.09
N ARG A 329 -34.44 4.46 14.12
CA ARG A 329 -34.11 5.53 13.16
C ARG A 329 -33.86 5.00 11.76
N GLN A 330 -34.31 5.76 10.77
CA GLN A 330 -33.97 5.53 9.37
C GLN A 330 -32.87 6.50 8.95
N LEU A 331 -31.76 5.96 8.47
CA LEU A 331 -30.61 6.70 7.97
C LEU A 331 -30.60 6.66 6.44
N PHE A 332 -30.32 7.81 5.85
CA PHE A 332 -30.06 7.96 4.43
C PHE A 332 -28.60 7.62 4.14
N LEU A 333 -28.38 6.93 3.03
CA LEU A 333 -27.04 6.52 2.61
C LEU A 333 -26.57 7.40 1.46
N PHE A 334 -25.32 7.81 1.53
CA PHE A 334 -24.69 8.62 0.49
C PHE A 334 -23.34 8.05 0.11
N SER A 335 -22.97 8.23 -1.15
CA SER A 335 -21.59 8.06 -1.60
C SER A 335 -21.07 9.37 -2.16
N VAL A 336 -19.82 9.70 -1.86
CA VAL A 336 -19.15 10.92 -2.33
C VAL A 336 -17.85 10.55 -3.02
N TYR A 337 -17.62 11.08 -4.21
CA TYR A 337 -16.50 10.75 -5.09
C TYR A 337 -15.69 12.02 -5.35
N TYR A 338 -14.45 12.08 -4.88
CA TYR A 338 -13.59 13.26 -4.97
C TYR A 338 -12.48 13.10 -6.02
N HIS A 339 -11.71 14.18 -6.20
CA HIS A 339 -10.50 14.26 -7.03
C HIS A 339 -10.72 13.99 -8.53
N ASN A 340 -11.94 14.09 -9.02
CA ASN A 340 -12.23 13.76 -10.43
C ASN A 340 -11.63 14.78 -11.41
N THR A 341 -11.23 14.35 -12.60
CA THR A 341 -10.87 15.28 -13.69
C THR A 341 -12.12 15.86 -14.34
N ARG A 342 -13.21 15.07 -14.40
CA ARG A 342 -14.46 15.44 -15.05
C ARG A 342 -15.67 14.81 -14.37
N LEU A 343 -16.72 15.62 -14.16
CA LEU A 343 -18.03 15.17 -13.69
C LEU A 343 -18.97 14.99 -14.90
N LEU A 344 -19.69 13.87 -14.95
CA LEU A 344 -20.54 13.49 -16.10
C LEU A 344 -22.03 13.58 -15.80
N LYS A 345 -22.39 13.99 -14.58
CA LYS A 345 -23.77 14.12 -14.11
C LYS A 345 -23.96 15.44 -13.38
N GLN A 346 -25.21 15.89 -13.32
CA GLN A 346 -25.63 17.12 -12.66
C GLN A 346 -26.53 16.81 -11.46
N VAL A 347 -26.68 17.77 -10.55
CA VAL A 347 -27.60 17.65 -9.42
C VAL A 347 -29.02 17.39 -9.94
N GLY A 348 -29.71 16.41 -9.36
CA GLY A 348 -31.03 15.95 -9.78
C GLY A 348 -31.02 14.75 -10.73
N ASP A 349 -29.89 14.43 -11.36
CA ASP A 349 -29.78 13.24 -12.22
C ASP A 349 -30.02 11.96 -11.42
N ARG A 350 -30.80 11.05 -12.00
CA ARG A 350 -30.98 9.70 -11.46
C ARG A 350 -29.96 8.75 -12.10
N VAL A 351 -29.25 8.00 -11.26
CA VAL A 351 -28.19 7.09 -11.70
C VAL A 351 -28.44 5.67 -11.24
N ARG A 352 -27.99 4.70 -12.03
CA ARG A 352 -28.04 3.27 -11.70
C ARG A 352 -26.70 2.80 -11.12
N ALA A 353 -26.73 1.75 -10.30
CA ALA A 353 -25.48 1.11 -9.84
C ALA A 353 -24.63 0.64 -11.04
N GLY A 354 -23.36 1.00 -11.06
CA GLY A 354 -22.40 0.71 -12.13
C GLY A 354 -22.39 1.72 -13.28
N GLU A 355 -23.30 2.70 -13.30
CA GLU A 355 -23.30 3.78 -14.29
C GLU A 355 -22.09 4.69 -14.11
N ILE A 356 -21.47 5.12 -15.21
CA ILE A 356 -20.31 6.03 -15.16
C ILE A 356 -20.81 7.43 -14.83
N ILE A 357 -20.23 8.04 -13.79
CA ILE A 357 -20.67 9.33 -13.23
C ILE A 357 -19.59 10.40 -13.26
N ALA A 358 -18.32 9.99 -13.32
CA ALA A 358 -17.16 10.86 -13.35
C ALA A 358 -15.96 10.12 -13.94
N LEU A 359 -14.84 10.82 -14.08
CA LEU A 359 -13.56 10.26 -14.47
C LEU A 359 -12.52 10.60 -13.39
N VAL A 360 -11.68 9.63 -13.03
CA VAL A 360 -10.56 9.80 -12.09
C VAL A 360 -9.67 10.96 -12.54
N GLY A 361 -9.09 11.69 -11.59
CA GLY A 361 -8.12 12.74 -11.85
C GLY A 361 -7.31 13.06 -10.59
N ASN A 362 -6.81 14.29 -10.53
CA ASN A 362 -6.00 14.82 -9.44
C ASN A 362 -6.40 16.27 -9.11
N THR A 363 -7.68 16.49 -8.79
CA THR A 363 -8.20 17.83 -8.46
C THR A 363 -8.31 18.07 -6.95
N GLY A 364 -8.13 19.31 -6.49
CA GLY A 364 -8.16 19.66 -5.08
C GLY A 364 -6.94 19.15 -4.31
N ARG A 365 -7.15 18.57 -3.12
CA ARG A 365 -6.08 18.03 -2.26
C ARG A 365 -5.77 16.57 -2.56
N ALA A 366 -5.36 16.27 -3.80
CA ALA A 366 -4.85 14.97 -4.16
C ALA A 366 -3.33 15.05 -4.34
N THR A 367 -2.62 14.02 -3.87
CA THR A 367 -1.17 13.88 -4.07
C THR A 367 -0.86 13.31 -5.44
N ASN A 368 -1.82 12.60 -6.04
CA ASN A 368 -1.65 11.90 -7.30
C ASN A 368 -3.02 11.56 -7.96
N ASP A 369 -3.02 10.91 -9.13
CA ASP A 369 -4.26 10.43 -9.76
C ASP A 369 -4.89 9.25 -9.00
N HIS A 370 -6.05 9.50 -8.36
CA HIS A 370 -6.82 8.46 -7.69
C HIS A 370 -8.30 8.85 -7.51
N LEU A 371 -9.13 7.87 -7.19
CA LEU A 371 -10.47 8.12 -6.67
C LEU A 371 -10.46 8.03 -5.14
N HIS A 372 -10.88 9.10 -4.47
CA HIS A 372 -11.28 9.06 -3.06
C HIS A 372 -12.79 8.85 -2.96
N LEU A 373 -13.21 7.80 -2.26
CA LEU A 373 -14.61 7.43 -2.06
C LEU A 373 -14.96 7.45 -0.57
N GLU A 374 -16.00 8.21 -0.24
CA GLU A 374 -16.62 8.20 1.08
C GLU A 374 -18.02 7.56 1.04
N VAL A 375 -18.43 6.96 2.15
CA VAL A 375 -19.79 6.49 2.37
C VAL A 375 -20.32 7.08 3.67
N HIS A 376 -21.51 7.66 3.62
CA HIS A 376 -22.12 8.35 4.75
C HIS A 376 -23.47 7.73 5.11
N ALA A 377 -23.76 7.66 6.41
CA ALA A 377 -25.04 7.23 6.96
C ALA A 377 -25.62 8.33 7.86
N ALA A 378 -26.53 9.14 7.33
CA ALA A 378 -27.00 10.36 7.98
C ALA A 378 -28.49 10.31 8.34
N PRO A 379 -28.92 10.95 9.44
CA PRO A 379 -30.33 11.09 9.81
C PRO A 379 -31.06 12.20 9.02
N THR A 380 -30.40 12.80 8.02
CA THR A 380 -30.90 13.93 7.24
C THR A 380 -30.67 13.72 5.75
N THR A 381 -31.47 14.40 4.92
CA THR A 381 -31.26 14.50 3.47
C THR A 381 -30.59 15.80 3.04
N ASP A 382 -30.26 16.68 3.99
CA ASP A 382 -29.58 17.94 3.72
C ASP A 382 -28.19 17.67 3.15
N SER A 383 -28.01 17.97 1.86
CA SER A 383 -26.76 17.73 1.14
C SER A 383 -25.60 18.53 1.71
N SER A 384 -25.86 19.70 2.32
CA SER A 384 -24.82 20.51 2.97
C SER A 384 -24.21 19.86 4.21
N LYS A 385 -24.84 18.81 4.76
CA LYS A 385 -24.27 18.02 5.85
C LYS A 385 -23.46 16.82 5.37
N ILE A 386 -23.48 16.54 4.07
CA ILE A 386 -22.78 15.43 3.44
C ILE A 386 -21.58 15.95 2.65
N VAL A 387 -21.81 16.99 1.83
CA VAL A 387 -20.76 17.69 1.08
C VAL A 387 -20.86 19.18 1.41
N ASP A 388 -19.85 19.67 2.09
CA ASP A 388 -19.65 21.08 2.37
C ASP A 388 -18.20 21.43 1.96
N PRO A 389 -18.01 22.34 0.99
CA PRO A 389 -16.68 22.73 0.53
C PRO A 389 -15.77 23.31 1.62
N ASP A 390 -16.35 23.82 2.71
CA ASP A 390 -15.64 24.47 3.81
C ASP A 390 -15.42 23.52 5.01
N VAL A 391 -16.01 22.32 4.97
CA VAL A 391 -15.89 21.33 6.05
C VAL A 391 -15.08 20.12 5.60
N ARG A 392 -13.88 20.00 6.17
CA ARG A 392 -12.97 18.89 5.91
C ARG A 392 -13.38 17.56 6.55
N TYR A 393 -14.12 17.59 7.65
CA TYR A 393 -14.48 16.40 8.42
C TYR A 393 -16.00 16.27 8.50
N PRO A 394 -16.60 15.54 7.56
CA PRO A 394 -18.05 15.38 7.55
C PRO A 394 -18.52 14.55 8.76
N PRO A 395 -19.68 14.90 9.36
CA PRO A 395 -20.12 14.32 10.63
C PRO A 395 -20.74 12.92 10.50
N PHE A 396 -20.91 12.40 9.29
CA PHE A 396 -21.67 11.18 9.03
C PHE A 396 -20.92 10.14 8.19
N ASN A 397 -19.61 10.31 7.99
CA ASN A 397 -18.81 9.32 7.29
C ASN A 397 -18.74 8.00 8.06
N THR A 398 -18.65 6.91 7.32
CA THR A 398 -18.54 5.55 7.86
C THR A 398 -17.57 4.77 6.98
N ASN A 399 -17.01 3.68 7.48
CA ASN A 399 -16.01 2.93 6.73
C ASN A 399 -16.60 2.33 5.43
N PRO A 400 -16.18 2.80 4.22
CA PRO A 400 -16.70 2.29 2.94
C PRO A 400 -16.52 0.78 2.75
N GLU A 401 -15.52 0.18 3.39
CA GLU A 401 -15.18 -1.24 3.28
C GLU A 401 -16.28 -2.17 3.83
N LEU A 402 -17.17 -1.68 4.70
CA LEU A 402 -18.33 -2.43 5.21
C LEU A 402 -19.56 -2.35 4.31
N TRP A 403 -19.61 -1.36 3.41
CA TRP A 403 -20.75 -1.08 2.54
C TRP A 403 -20.56 -1.60 1.12
N ILE A 404 -19.31 -1.62 0.65
CA ILE A 404 -18.95 -2.11 -0.67
C ILE A 404 -18.78 -3.63 -0.61
N ALA A 405 -19.27 -4.33 -1.62
CA ALA A 405 -19.03 -5.76 -1.76
C ALA A 405 -17.52 -6.04 -1.85
N PRO A 406 -17.00 -6.96 -1.02
CA PRO A 406 -15.59 -7.35 -1.10
C PRO A 406 -15.32 -8.01 -2.46
N LEU A 407 -14.05 -8.08 -2.84
CA LEU A 407 -13.63 -8.77 -4.06
C LEU A 407 -14.10 -10.23 -4.06
N PRO A 408 -14.44 -10.81 -5.23
CA PRO A 408 -14.82 -12.20 -5.33
C PRO A 408 -13.79 -13.12 -4.66
N GLY A 409 -14.26 -14.04 -3.81
CA GLY A 409 -13.39 -14.98 -3.09
C GLY A 409 -12.75 -14.44 -1.81
N THR A 410 -12.97 -13.17 -1.45
CA THR A 410 -12.40 -12.55 -0.23
C THR A 410 -13.46 -12.32 0.86
N GLY A 411 -13.02 -12.13 2.10
CA GLY A 411 -13.85 -11.84 3.26
C GLY A 411 -13.58 -10.44 3.84
N LEU A 412 -14.25 -10.16 4.95
CA LEU A 412 -14.07 -8.93 5.73
C LEU A 412 -13.63 -9.27 7.15
N VAL A 413 -12.89 -8.35 7.77
CA VAL A 413 -12.56 -8.36 9.20
C VAL A 413 -12.96 -7.01 9.79
N ALA A 414 -13.72 -7.02 10.87
CA ALA A 414 -14.02 -5.81 11.65
C ALA A 414 -13.96 -6.13 13.14
N GLY A 415 -13.77 -5.12 13.96
CA GLY A 415 -13.63 -5.37 15.37
C GLY A 415 -13.56 -4.14 16.25
N GLN A 416 -13.39 -4.41 17.53
CA GLN A 416 -13.28 -3.39 18.58
C GLN A 416 -12.01 -3.63 19.38
N VAL A 417 -11.42 -2.52 19.83
CA VAL A 417 -10.27 -2.48 20.73
C VAL A 417 -10.67 -1.63 21.94
N TRP A 418 -10.59 -2.22 23.12
CA TRP A 418 -10.96 -1.60 24.39
C TRP A 418 -9.75 -1.52 25.31
N ASP A 419 -9.64 -0.45 26.09
CA ASP A 419 -8.69 -0.34 27.18
C ASP A 419 -9.19 -1.05 28.46
N SER A 420 -8.41 -0.98 29.55
CA SER A 420 -8.78 -1.57 30.84
C SER A 420 -9.99 -0.91 31.51
N GLN A 421 -10.34 0.31 31.08
CA GLN A 421 -11.50 1.08 31.56
C GLN A 421 -12.74 0.85 30.69
N GLY A 422 -12.64 0.00 29.67
CA GLY A 422 -13.73 -0.27 28.73
C GLY A 422 -14.00 0.88 27.77
N GLN A 423 -13.05 1.80 27.54
CA GLN A 423 -13.13 2.83 26.52
C GLN A 423 -12.50 2.35 25.20
N PRO A 424 -13.00 2.81 24.03
CA PRO A 424 -12.35 2.57 22.75
C PRO A 424 -10.93 3.11 22.75
N VAL A 425 -9.96 2.31 22.32
CA VAL A 425 -8.59 2.80 22.08
C VAL A 425 -8.56 3.46 20.70
N PRO A 426 -8.35 4.78 20.58
CA PRO A 426 -8.26 5.42 19.27
C PRO A 426 -6.88 5.19 18.65
N GLN A 427 -6.82 5.10 17.33
CA GLN A 427 -5.58 5.05 16.54
C GLN A 427 -4.57 3.95 16.96
N ALA A 428 -5.04 2.86 17.58
CA ALA A 428 -4.26 1.67 17.83
C ALA A 428 -4.00 0.92 16.50
N HIS A 429 -2.78 0.42 16.33
CA HIS A 429 -2.39 -0.33 15.14
C HIS A 429 -2.68 -1.83 15.33
N ILE A 430 -3.47 -2.39 14.41
CA ILE A 430 -3.72 -3.83 14.28
C ILE A 430 -2.86 -4.39 13.14
N TYR A 431 -2.05 -5.39 13.46
CA TYR A 431 -1.18 -6.09 12.53
C TYR A 431 -1.61 -7.55 12.32
N GLY A 432 -1.06 -8.20 11.30
CA GLY A 432 -1.16 -9.66 11.12
C GLY A 432 -2.04 -10.14 9.98
N LEU A 433 -2.67 -9.21 9.23
CA LEU A 433 -3.31 -9.53 7.96
C LEU A 433 -2.32 -9.44 6.81
N VAL A 434 -2.48 -10.34 5.86
CA VAL A 434 -1.73 -10.37 4.59
C VAL A 434 -2.74 -10.25 3.46
N LYS A 435 -2.57 -9.21 2.65
CA LYS A 435 -3.38 -8.94 1.47
C LYS A 435 -2.41 -8.83 0.30
N PRO A 436 -2.24 -9.89 -0.50
CA PRO A 436 -1.21 -9.93 -1.55
C PRO A 436 -1.43 -8.87 -2.62
N GLU A 437 -2.63 -8.29 -2.70
CA GLU A 437 -2.99 -7.29 -3.70
C GLU A 437 -3.51 -6.01 -3.04
N PRO A 438 -3.08 -4.83 -3.51
CA PRO A 438 -2.04 -4.64 -4.54
C PRO A 438 -0.65 -5.07 -4.02
N GLU A 439 0.14 -5.73 -4.87
CA GLU A 439 1.46 -6.32 -4.53
C GLU A 439 2.42 -5.32 -3.88
N GLU A 440 2.27 -4.04 -4.17
CA GLU A 440 3.10 -2.95 -3.67
C GLU A 440 3.01 -2.77 -2.15
N THR A 441 1.89 -3.16 -1.53
CA THR A 441 1.62 -2.93 -0.10
C THR A 441 1.01 -4.17 0.56
N PRO A 442 1.71 -5.32 0.54
CA PRO A 442 1.11 -6.61 0.86
C PRO A 442 0.83 -6.79 2.37
N PHE A 443 1.48 -5.95 3.19
CA PHE A 443 1.27 -5.83 4.63
C PHE A 443 0.37 -4.63 4.89
N SER A 444 -0.87 -4.87 5.30
CA SER A 444 -1.76 -3.83 5.79
C SER A 444 -1.74 -3.84 7.30
N PHE A 445 -1.47 -2.68 7.89
CA PHE A 445 -1.88 -2.41 9.26
C PHE A 445 -3.18 -1.59 9.23
N ILE A 446 -4.02 -1.82 10.23
CA ILE A 446 -5.29 -1.12 10.37
C ILE A 446 -5.16 -0.20 11.58
N GLU A 447 -5.65 1.02 11.48
CA GLU A 447 -5.73 1.91 12.63
C GLU A 447 -7.18 1.95 13.13
N THR A 448 -7.38 1.85 14.44
CA THR A 448 -8.70 2.11 15.01
C THR A 448 -9.08 3.57 14.85
N TYR A 449 -10.37 3.84 14.71
CA TYR A 449 -10.89 5.17 14.40
C TYR A 449 -10.52 6.22 15.45
N GLY A 450 -10.09 7.38 14.95
CA GLY A 450 -9.93 8.59 15.75
C GLY A 450 -11.26 9.37 15.88
N PRO A 451 -11.24 10.55 16.51
CA PRO A 451 -12.46 11.33 16.80
C PRO A 451 -13.17 11.90 15.56
N ARG A 452 -12.64 11.68 14.36
CA ARG A 452 -13.16 12.20 13.08
C ARG A 452 -13.62 11.09 12.14
N ASN A 453 -13.71 9.85 12.65
CA ASN A 453 -14.16 8.69 11.90
C ASN A 453 -15.26 8.01 12.71
N HIS A 454 -16.42 7.81 12.09
CA HIS A 454 -17.55 7.22 12.78
C HIS A 454 -17.71 5.76 12.40
N ALA A 455 -18.01 4.94 13.40
CA ALA A 455 -18.32 3.53 13.21
C ALA A 455 -19.61 3.34 12.41
N ASP A 456 -19.74 2.19 11.74
CA ASP A 456 -21.00 1.80 11.15
C ASP A 456 -22.12 1.77 12.22
N PRO A 457 -23.33 2.31 11.93
CA PRO A 457 -24.42 2.39 12.91
C PRO A 457 -25.01 1.05 13.38
N VAL A 458 -24.63 -0.08 12.80
CA VAL A 458 -25.06 -1.43 13.21
C VAL A 458 -23.90 -2.23 13.80
N TYR A 459 -22.70 -2.10 13.27
CA TYR A 459 -21.55 -2.85 13.78
C TYR A 459 -20.86 -2.19 14.95
N HIS A 460 -20.85 -0.86 15.02
CA HIS A 460 -20.14 -0.09 16.04
C HIS A 460 -18.67 -0.50 16.18
N GLU A 461 -18.04 -0.86 15.06
CA GLU A 461 -16.64 -1.26 14.98
C GLU A 461 -15.71 -0.08 15.27
N HIS A 462 -14.54 -0.38 15.83
CA HIS A 462 -13.46 0.59 15.95
C HIS A 462 -12.53 0.50 14.73
N PHE A 463 -12.59 -0.59 13.96
CA PHE A 463 -11.84 -0.77 12.74
C PHE A 463 -12.52 -1.79 11.81
N ALA A 464 -12.26 -1.69 10.52
CA ALA A 464 -12.68 -2.68 9.53
C ALA A 464 -11.78 -2.67 8.31
N ILE A 465 -11.68 -3.84 7.67
CA ILE A 465 -10.95 -4.09 6.44
C ILE A 465 -11.67 -5.16 5.61
N SER A 466 -11.72 -4.94 4.32
CA SER A 466 -12.28 -5.83 3.31
C SER A 466 -11.18 -6.43 2.43
N ASP A 467 -11.58 -7.23 1.46
CA ASP A 467 -10.68 -7.89 0.51
C ASP A 467 -9.62 -8.78 1.17
N VAL A 468 -9.95 -9.38 2.31
CA VAL A 468 -9.03 -10.27 3.04
C VAL A 468 -9.14 -11.68 2.48
N PRO A 469 -8.05 -12.31 2.01
CA PRO A 469 -8.11 -13.69 1.55
C PRO A 469 -8.65 -14.65 2.64
N PRO A 470 -9.34 -15.73 2.26
CA PRO A 470 -9.73 -16.75 3.22
C PRO A 470 -8.50 -17.42 3.83
N GLY A 471 -8.52 -17.64 5.14
CA GLY A 471 -7.36 -18.22 5.84
C GLY A 471 -7.46 -18.05 7.36
N ASP A 472 -6.51 -18.64 8.06
CA ASP A 472 -6.35 -18.47 9.50
C ASP A 472 -5.27 -17.40 9.73
N TYR A 473 -5.59 -16.39 10.55
CA TYR A 473 -4.72 -15.24 10.82
C TYR A 473 -4.53 -15.07 12.33
N THR A 474 -3.37 -14.54 12.73
CA THR A 474 -3.14 -14.06 14.09
C THR A 474 -2.99 -12.55 14.05
N LEU A 475 -3.97 -11.86 14.61
CA LEU A 475 -3.97 -10.41 14.72
C LEU A 475 -3.32 -9.97 16.02
N GLY A 476 -2.62 -8.86 15.99
CA GLY A 476 -1.98 -8.26 17.17
C GLY A 476 -2.21 -6.77 17.26
N VAL A 477 -2.45 -6.29 18.47
CA VAL A 477 -2.58 -4.87 18.81
C VAL A 477 -1.85 -4.61 20.13
N GLU A 478 -1.31 -3.41 20.30
CA GLU A 478 -0.76 -2.96 21.58
C GLU A 478 -1.83 -2.15 22.34
N ILE A 479 -2.10 -2.53 23.59
CA ILE A 479 -3.03 -1.85 24.49
C ILE A 479 -2.30 -1.60 25.80
N GLU A 480 -2.19 -0.33 26.22
CA GLU A 480 -1.54 0.06 27.48
C GLU A 480 -0.11 -0.53 27.63
N GLY A 481 0.65 -0.55 26.52
CA GLY A 481 2.01 -1.10 26.48
C GLY A 481 2.09 -2.63 26.46
N LYS A 482 0.96 -3.34 26.38
CA LYS A 482 0.90 -4.81 26.31
C LYS A 482 0.40 -5.27 24.95
N LYS A 483 1.09 -6.26 24.37
CA LYS A 483 0.65 -6.90 23.12
C LYS A 483 -0.50 -7.87 23.40
N VAL A 484 -1.63 -7.67 22.73
CA VAL A 484 -2.80 -8.54 22.77
C VAL A 484 -2.97 -9.21 21.42
N LEU A 485 -2.97 -10.54 21.41
CA LEU A 485 -3.08 -11.35 20.19
C LEU A 485 -4.45 -12.06 20.11
N ARG A 486 -5.00 -12.19 18.90
CA ARG A 486 -6.24 -12.93 18.61
C ARG A 486 -6.09 -13.77 17.35
N ARG A 487 -6.51 -15.04 17.42
CA ARG A 487 -6.64 -15.90 16.24
C ARG A 487 -8.02 -15.78 15.64
N ILE A 488 -8.07 -15.58 14.34
CA ILE A 488 -9.31 -15.47 13.57
C ILE A 488 -9.25 -16.37 12.33
N ARG A 489 -10.42 -16.74 11.82
CA ARG A 489 -10.56 -17.41 10.53
C ARG A 489 -11.39 -16.53 9.62
N VAL A 490 -10.88 -16.21 8.44
CA VAL A 490 -11.58 -15.43 7.42
C VAL A 490 -12.18 -16.37 6.39
N ALA A 491 -13.41 -16.07 5.96
CA ALA A 491 -14.09 -16.82 4.91
C ALA A 491 -14.66 -15.87 3.85
N ALA A 492 -14.66 -16.33 2.59
CA ALA A 492 -15.17 -15.55 1.46
C ALA A 492 -16.62 -15.10 1.67
N GLY A 493 -16.91 -13.83 1.36
CA GLY A 493 -18.24 -13.23 1.48
C GLY A 493 -18.77 -13.10 2.91
N LYS A 494 -17.93 -13.34 3.92
CA LYS A 494 -18.31 -13.28 5.33
C LYS A 494 -17.52 -12.21 6.07
N LEU A 495 -18.17 -11.60 7.05
CA LEU A 495 -17.57 -10.76 8.06
C LEU A 495 -17.05 -11.62 9.21
N THR A 496 -15.78 -11.46 9.53
CA THR A 496 -15.14 -12.01 10.72
C THR A 496 -15.06 -10.89 11.76
N TRP A 497 -15.68 -11.10 12.92
CA TRP A 497 -15.60 -10.13 14.02
C TRP A 497 -14.35 -10.40 14.87
N VAL A 498 -13.78 -9.42 15.54
CA VAL A 498 -12.73 -9.65 16.54
C VAL A 498 -12.79 -8.58 17.61
N GLU A 499 -12.48 -8.97 18.84
CA GLU A 499 -12.45 -8.03 19.96
C GLU A 499 -11.14 -8.18 20.73
N PHE A 500 -10.51 -7.04 20.99
CA PHE A 500 -9.31 -6.93 21.79
C PHE A 500 -9.62 -6.21 23.09
N ARG A 501 -9.23 -6.84 24.19
CA ARG A 501 -9.23 -6.29 25.53
C ARG A 501 -7.89 -6.66 26.19
N PRO A 502 -7.28 -5.78 26.99
CA PRO A 502 -6.22 -6.19 27.90
C PRO A 502 -6.84 -7.26 28.80
N ASP A 503 -6.22 -8.43 28.82
CA ASP A 503 -6.74 -9.70 29.33
C ASP A 503 -7.97 -9.58 30.24
N ALA A 504 -9.13 -10.03 29.73
CA ALA A 504 -10.22 -10.45 30.60
C ALA A 504 -9.68 -11.65 31.39
N HIS A 505 -9.44 -11.46 32.69
CA HIS A 505 -9.11 -12.55 33.60
C HIS A 505 -10.14 -13.68 33.53
#